data_AF-A0A370ETH3-F1
#
_entry.id   AF-A0A370ETH3-F1
#
_cell.length_a   1.000
_cell.length_b   1.000
_cell.length_c   1.000
_cell.angle_alpha   90.00
_cell.angle_beta   90.00
_cell.angle_gamma   90.00
#
_symmetry.space_group_name_H-M   'P 1'
#
loop_
_entity.id
_entity.type
_entity.pdbx_description
1 polymer ?
#
loop_
_entity_poly.entity_id
_entity_poly.type
_entity_poly.pdbx_seq_one_letter_code
_entity_poly.pdbx_strand_id
1 'polypeptide(L)' 'MTRKTRVIVDASQIWFLAPGARFRELGALGRTFTVGAREGQLWLGETPCRVEAVELPVVIA' A
#
# COMPACT_ATOMS: atom_id res chain seq x y z
N MET A 1 -19.30 0.02 -12.84
CA MET A 1 -18.03 0.78 -12.88
C MET A 1 -16.89 -0.21 -12.65
N THR A 2 -16.09 -0.50 -13.67
CA THR A 2 -14.88 -1.34 -13.54
C THR A 2 -13.90 -0.59 -12.63
N ARG A 3 -13.66 -1.09 -11.40
CA ARG A 3 -12.56 -0.56 -10.56
C ARG A 3 -11.28 -0.73 -11.37
N LYS A 4 -10.70 0.37 -11.86
CA LYS A 4 -9.39 0.33 -12.50
C LYS A 4 -8.38 -0.06 -11.43
N THR A 5 -7.91 -1.30 -11.48
CA THR A 5 -6.80 -1.75 -10.64
C THR A 5 -5.56 -0.94 -11.01
N ARG A 6 -5.12 -0.04 -10.12
CA ARG A 6 -3.89 0.72 -10.29
C ARG A 6 -2.74 -0.08 -9.70
N VAL A 7 -1.77 -0.44 -10.55
CA VAL A 7 -0.50 -1.03 -10.13
C VAL A 7 0.48 0.10 -9.79
N ILE A 8 1.15 -0.02 -8.65
CA ILE A 8 2.22 0.87 -8.21
C ILE A 8 3.52 0.08 -8.20
N VAL A 9 4.52 0.60 -8.89
CA VAL A 9 5.86 0.00 -9.03
C VAL A 9 6.95 0.83 -8.34
N ASP A 10 6.56 1.93 -7.68
CA ASP A 10 7.45 2.87 -7.01
C ASP A 10 6.90 3.21 -5.63
N ALA A 11 7.72 3.00 -4.61
CA ALA A 11 7.42 3.29 -3.21
C ALA A 11 7.04 4.75 -2.99
N SER A 12 7.62 5.70 -3.75
CA SER A 12 7.30 7.13 -3.64
C SER A 12 5.81 7.41 -3.85
N GLN A 13 5.13 6.64 -4.69
CA GLN A 13 3.70 6.81 -4.95
C GLN A 13 2.84 6.34 -3.78
N ILE A 14 3.36 5.44 -2.92
CA ILE A 14 2.65 4.96 -1.72
C ILE A 14 2.57 6.08 -0.68
N TRP A 15 3.60 6.93 -0.58
CA TRP A 15 3.64 8.07 0.35
C TRP A 15 2.50 9.07 0.14
N PHE A 16 2.05 9.21 -1.11
CA PHE A 16 1.00 10.15 -1.52
C PHE A 16 -0.38 9.50 -1.67
N LEU A 17 -0.54 8.25 -1.24
CA LEU A 17 -1.86 7.63 -1.21
C LEU A 17 -2.74 8.29 -0.15
N ALA A 18 -4.04 8.35 -0.44
CA ALA A 18 -5.00 8.90 0.49
C ALA A 18 -5.03 8.09 1.80
N PRO A 19 -5.17 8.75 2.97
CA PRO A 19 -5.41 8.06 4.23
C PRO A 19 -6.57 7.06 4.12
N GLY A 20 -6.39 5.88 4.71
CA GLY A 20 -7.36 4.78 4.64
C GLY A 20 -7.35 3.98 3.33
N ALA A 21 -6.57 4.39 2.32
CA ALA A 21 -6.38 3.58 1.13
C ALA A 21 -5.78 2.21 1.49
N ARG A 22 -6.21 1.18 0.76
CA ARG A 22 -5.69 -0.17 0.91
C ARG A 22 -4.97 -0.58 -0.35
N PHE A 23 -3.83 -1.23 -0.18
CA PHE A 23 -3.10 -1.83 -1.28
C PHE A 23 -2.55 -3.18 -0.89
N ARG A 24 -2.34 -4.03 -1.89
CA ARG A 24 -1.84 -5.39 -1.72
C ARG A 24 -0.58 -5.61 -2.54
N GLU A 25 0.42 -6.24 -1.95
CA GLU A 25 1.61 -6.70 -2.66
C GLU A 25 1.25 -7.76 -3.69
N LEU A 26 1.81 -7.65 -4.89
CA LEU A 26 1.73 -8.70 -5.92
C LEU A 26 2.83 -9.74 -5.79
N GLY A 27 3.81 -9.48 -4.92
CA GLY A 27 4.93 -10.34 -4.63
C GLY A 27 4.59 -11.55 -3.76
N ALA A 28 5.63 -12.27 -3.32
CA ALA A 28 5.49 -13.57 -2.66
C ALA A 28 4.72 -13.50 -1.33
N LEU A 29 4.84 -12.38 -0.61
CA LEU A 29 4.20 -12.20 0.69
C LEU A 29 2.71 -11.85 0.58
N GLY A 30 2.29 -11.22 -0.53
CA GLY A 30 0.89 -10.92 -0.81
C GLY A 30 0.17 -10.07 0.24
N ARG A 31 0.90 -9.32 1.07
CA ARG A 31 0.37 -8.62 2.25
C ARG A 31 -0.51 -7.45 1.83
N THR A 32 -1.50 -7.15 2.66
CA THR A 32 -2.38 -5.99 2.47
C THR A 32 -2.11 -4.94 3.53
N PHE A 33 -1.80 -3.73 3.10
CA PHE A 33 -1.53 -2.59 3.97
C PHE A 33 -2.67 -1.59 3.90
N THR A 34 -2.86 -0.86 5.00
CA THR A 34 -3.75 0.31 5.08
C THR A 34 -2.90 1.56 5.31
N VAL A 35 -3.15 2.61 4.54
CA VAL A 35 -2.47 3.89 4.69
C VAL A 35 -3.02 4.61 5.93
N GLY A 36 -2.11 5.06 6.78
CA GLY A 36 -2.42 5.82 7.99
C GLY A 36 -2.78 7.28 7.71
N ALA A 37 -2.91 8.05 8.79
CA ALA A 37 -3.28 9.47 8.70
C ALA A 37 -2.08 10.38 8.33
N ARG A 38 -0.85 9.89 8.55
CA ARG A 38 0.39 10.62 8.24
C ARG A 38 1.05 10.05 6.99
N GLU A 39 1.77 10.89 6.27
CA GLU A 39 2.55 10.47 5.10
C GLU A 39 3.51 9.33 5.46
N GLY A 40 3.53 8.30 4.62
CA GLY A 40 4.36 7.10 4.81
C GLY A 40 3.97 6.19 5.99
N GLN A 41 2.92 6.54 6.74
CA GLN A 41 2.40 5.66 7.79
C GLN A 41 1.62 4.52 7.15
N LEU A 42 2.00 3.28 7.45
CA LEU A 42 1.30 2.10 6.97
C LEU A 42 0.93 1.18 8.13
N TRP A 43 -0.11 0.38 7.93
CA TRP A 43 -0.58 -0.63 8.87
C TRP A 43 -0.77 -1.97 8.17
N LEU A 44 -0.16 -3.02 8.72
CA LEU A 44 -0.44 -4.42 8.38
C LEU A 44 -1.31 -5.01 9.50
N GLY A 45 -2.62 -5.00 9.30
CA GLY A 45 -3.56 -5.24 10.40
C GLY A 45 -3.39 -4.16 11.47
N GLU A 46 -3.04 -4.57 12.70
CA GLU A 46 -2.78 -3.66 13.83
C GLU A 46 -1.29 -3.29 13.96
N THR A 47 -0.41 -3.85 13.12
CA THR A 47 1.04 -3.63 13.21
C THR A 47 1.44 -2.41 12.38
N PRO A 48 2.11 -1.39 12.95
CA PRO A 48 2.64 -0.27 12.18
C PRO A 48 3.82 -0.73 11.31
N CYS A 49 3.85 -0.27 10.07
CA CYS A 49 4.88 -0.57 9.09
C CYS A 49 5.38 0.71 8.43
N ARG A 50 6.57 0.62 7.83
CA ARG A 50 7.13 1.69 6.98
C ARG A 50 7.01 1.30 5.52
N VAL A 51 7.02 2.29 4.63
CA VAL A 51 6.94 2.06 3.17
C VAL A 51 8.08 1.20 2.66
N GLU A 52 9.27 1.28 3.26
CA GLU A 52 10.44 0.49 2.84
C GLU A 52 10.27 -1.02 3.09
N ALA A 53 9.32 -1.41 3.94
CA ALA A 53 9.02 -2.82 4.20
C ALA A 53 8.08 -3.43 3.14
N VAL A 54 7.55 -2.62 2.23
CA VAL A 54 6.61 -3.02 1.17
C VAL A 54 7.38 -3.63 0.00
N GLU A 55 6.95 -4.82 -0.40
CA GLU A 55 7.39 -5.48 -1.63
C GLU A 55 6.62 -4.90 -2.81
N LEU A 56 7.32 -4.20 -3.69
CA LEU A 56 6.77 -3.73 -4.97
C LEU A 56 6.80 -4.87 -6.00
N PRO A 57 5.86 -4.92 -6.95
CA PRO A 57 4.75 -3.98 -7.14
C PRO A 57 3.55 -4.27 -6.24
N VAL A 58 2.72 -3.25 -6.03
CA VAL A 58 1.45 -3.36 -5.30
C VAL A 58 0.26 -2.98 -6.18
N VAL A 59 -0.93 -3.42 -5.81
CA VAL A 59 -2.21 -3.00 -6.42
C VAL A 59 -3.08 -2.29 -5.41
N ILE A 60 -3.71 -1.19 -5.80
CA ILE A 60 -4.72 -0.53 -4.97
C ILE A 60 -6.01 -1.36 -5.02
N ALA A 61 -6.52 -1.70 -3.83
CA ALA A 61 -7.70 -2.55 -3.64
C ALA A 61 -9.00 -1.77 -3.62
#